data_AF-A0A0G0IC07-F1
#
_entry.id   AF-A0A0G0IC07-F1
#
_cell.length_a   1.000
_cell.length_b   1.000
_cell.length_c   1.000
_cell.angle_alpha   90.00
_cell.angle_beta   90.00
_cell.angle_gamma   90.00
#
_symmetry.space_group_name_H-M   'P 1'
#
loop_
_entity.id
_entity.type
_entity.pdbx_description
1 polymer ?
#
loop_
_entity_poly.entity_id
_entity_poly.type
_entity_poly.pdbx_seq_one_letter_code
_entity_poly.pdbx_strand_id
1 'polypeptide(L)'
;MEFRELQEKVVANAMSYGRKCNIEIDEDFALLKLYEEVGEFAQAVLIHHKKSRPEKYVSEEISKRELGKELADVVGMAIVNAHLLGIDLEEAIEKKWISNLKK
;
A
#
# COMPACT_ATOMS: atom_id res chain seq x y z
N MET A 1 1.01 -17.33 4.93
CA MET A 1 0.66 -16.31 5.92
C MET A 1 -0.78 -15.96 5.67
N GLU A 2 -1.62 -16.10 6.69
CA GLU A 2 -3.02 -15.71 6.59
C GLU A 2 -3.15 -14.19 6.47
N PHE A 3 -4.25 -13.69 5.89
CA PHE A 3 -4.41 -12.26 5.65
C PHE A 3 -4.39 -11.44 6.95
N ARG A 4 -4.97 -11.96 8.02
CA ARG A 4 -4.90 -11.36 9.35
C ARG A 4 -3.47 -11.24 9.90
N GLU A 5 -2.67 -12.29 9.75
CA GLU A 5 -1.27 -12.29 10.18
C GLU A 5 -0.44 -11.28 9.37
N LEU A 6 -0.72 -11.14 8.07
CA LEU A 6 -0.12 -10.10 7.23
C LEU A 6 -0.46 -8.70 7.76
N GLN A 7 -1.73 -8.45 8.06
CA GLN A 7 -2.18 -7.14 8.54
C GLN A 7 -1.48 -6.75 9.85
N GLU A 8 -1.41 -7.67 10.81
CA GLU A 8 -0.73 -7.46 12.08
C GLU A 8 0.76 -7.10 11.90
N LYS A 9 1.46 -7.81 11.01
CA LYS A 9 2.89 -7.56 10.73
C LYS A 9 3.11 -6.22 10.03
N VAL A 10 2.25 -5.84 9.09
CA VAL A 10 2.31 -4.54 8.41
C VAL A 10 2.13 -3.40 9.41
N VAL A 11 1.10 -3.48 10.26
CA VAL A 11 0.83 -2.49 11.30
C VAL A 11 2.00 -2.41 12.28
N ALA A 12 2.50 -3.55 12.76
CA ALA A 12 3.64 -3.58 13.68
C ALA A 12 4.88 -2.91 13.08
N ASN A 13 5.13 -3.09 11.78
CA ASN A 13 6.21 -2.43 11.07
C ASN A 13 6.01 -0.91 10.98
N ALA A 14 4.81 -0.45 10.62
CA ALA A 14 4.48 0.97 10.54
C ALA A 14 4.63 1.66 11.91
N MET A 15 4.12 1.06 12.98
CA MET A 15 4.27 1.59 14.35
C MET A 15 5.72 1.58 14.82
N SER A 16 6.51 0.57 14.42
CA SER A 16 7.95 0.51 14.68
C SER A 16 8.70 1.64 13.96
N TYR A 17 8.33 1.93 12.73
CA TYR A 17 8.87 3.05 11.97
C TYR A 17 8.58 4.39 12.66
N GLY A 18 7.32 4.64 13.06
CA GLY A 18 6.95 5.85 13.80
C GLY A 18 7.80 6.07 15.05
N ARG A 19 7.98 5.03 15.86
CA ARG A 19 8.85 5.09 17.05
C ARG A 19 10.30 5.40 16.72
N LYS A 20 10.87 4.78 15.68
CA LYS A 20 12.28 4.97 15.28
C LYS A 20 12.54 6.36 14.72
N CYS A 21 11.57 6.90 13.98
CA CYS A 21 11.68 8.19 13.32
C CYS A 21 11.12 9.36 14.16
N ASN A 22 10.58 9.08 15.35
CA ASN A 22 9.90 10.05 16.21
C ASN A 22 8.75 10.77 15.47
N ILE A 23 7.92 9.99 14.78
CA ILE A 23 6.75 10.41 14.02
C ILE A 23 5.54 9.70 14.60
N GLU A 24 4.48 10.45 14.88
CA GLU A 24 3.18 9.88 15.24
C GLU A 24 2.50 9.31 14.00
N ILE A 25 2.10 8.04 14.08
CA ILE A 25 1.39 7.34 12.99
C ILE A 25 -0.10 7.37 13.36
N ASP A 26 -0.72 8.51 13.12
CA ASP A 26 -2.16 8.73 13.33
C ASP A 26 -2.95 8.58 12.02
N GLU A 27 -4.27 8.77 12.12
CA GLU A 27 -5.21 8.61 10.99
C GLU A 27 -4.89 9.58 9.84
N ASP A 28 -4.53 10.82 10.16
CA ASP A 28 -4.18 11.85 9.18
C ASP A 28 -2.87 11.50 8.46
N PHE A 29 -1.84 11.09 9.20
CA PHE A 29 -0.59 10.61 8.65
C PHE A 29 -0.82 9.42 7.73
N ALA A 30 -1.60 8.42 8.18
CA ALA A 30 -1.85 7.22 7.40
C ALA A 30 -2.63 7.52 6.11
N LEU A 31 -3.61 8.41 6.15
CA LEU A 31 -4.34 8.84 4.97
C LEU A 31 -3.44 9.58 3.98
N LEU A 32 -2.66 10.56 4.46
CA LEU A 32 -1.76 11.34 3.61
C LEU A 32 -0.66 10.47 2.98
N LYS A 33 -0.08 9.55 3.76
CA LYS A 33 0.88 8.59 3.20
C LYS A 33 0.24 7.68 2.18
N LEU A 34 -1.01 7.24 2.36
CA LEU A 34 -1.71 6.46 1.32
C LEU A 34 -1.81 7.25 -0.01
N TYR A 35 -2.07 8.56 0.03
CA TYR A 35 -2.05 9.39 -1.18
C TYR A 35 -0.66 9.48 -1.82
N GLU A 36 0.38 9.60 -0.99
CA GLU A 36 1.78 9.56 -1.43
C GLU A 36 2.09 8.26 -2.17
N GLU A 37 1.81 7.11 -1.56
CA GLU A 37 2.06 5.79 -2.16
C GLU A 37 1.28 5.58 -3.47
N VAL A 38 0.04 6.08 -3.56
CA VAL A 38 -0.74 6.04 -4.81
C VAL A 38 -0.06 6.86 -5.91
N GLY A 39 0.52 8.01 -5.56
CA GLY A 39 1.31 8.83 -6.47
C GLY A 39 2.59 8.15 -6.94
N GLU A 40 3.32 7.50 -6.03
CA GLU A 40 4.54 6.75 -6.35
C GLU A 40 4.22 5.53 -7.23
N PHE A 41 3.17 4.78 -6.91
CA PHE A 41 2.67 3.69 -7.74
C PHE A 41 2.28 4.17 -9.14
N ALA A 42 1.53 5.28 -9.24
CA ALA A 42 1.19 5.86 -10.55
C ALA A 42 2.44 6.23 -11.35
N GLN A 43 3.46 6.81 -10.70
CA GLN A 43 4.73 7.11 -11.35
C GLN A 43 5.44 5.83 -11.85
N ALA A 44 5.50 4.77 -11.03
CA ALA A 44 6.11 3.50 -11.39
C ALA A 44 5.42 2.86 -12.61
N VAL A 45 4.08 2.91 -12.67
CA VAL A 45 3.30 2.47 -13.84
C VAL A 45 3.67 3.26 -15.09
N LEU A 46 3.79 4.60 -15.00
CA LEU A 46 4.17 5.43 -16.15
C LEU A 46 5.62 5.16 -16.60
N ILE A 47 6.54 4.91 -15.68
CA ILE A 47 7.93 4.52 -16.00
C ILE A 47 7.95 3.17 -16.70
N HIS A 48 7.25 2.16 -16.17
CA HIS A 48 7.15 0.82 -16.75
C HIS A 48 6.59 0.87 -18.18
N HIS A 49 5.54 1.65 -18.41
CA HIS A 49 4.94 1.85 -19.73
C HIS A 49 5.70 2.81 -20.66
N LYS A 50 6.86 3.33 -20.26
CA LYS A 50 7.64 4.32 -21.03
C LYS A 50 6.82 5.57 -21.40
N LYS A 51 5.95 6.01 -20.48
CA LYS A 51 5.14 7.24 -20.57
C LYS A 51 5.66 8.36 -19.65
N SER A 52 6.88 8.21 -19.14
CA SER A 52 7.59 9.21 -18.34
C SER A 52 8.68 9.88 -19.16
N ARG A 53 9.51 10.73 -18.54
CA ARG A 53 10.66 11.32 -19.22
C ARG A 53 11.73 10.26 -19.53
N PRO A 54 12.39 10.27 -20.71
CA PRO A 54 13.34 9.22 -21.10
C PRO A 54 14.48 8.97 -20.12
N GLU A 55 14.92 9.97 -19.37
CA GLU A 55 15.94 9.84 -18.32
C GLU A 55 15.54 8.92 -17.16
N LYS A 56 14.24 8.68 -16.96
CA LYS A 56 13.72 7.74 -15.96
C LYS A 56 13.60 6.31 -16.48
N TYR A 57 13.94 6.07 -17.75
CA TYR A 57 13.78 4.74 -18.34
C TYR A 57 14.83 3.78 -17.76
N VAL A 58 14.32 2.71 -17.15
CA VAL A 58 15.12 1.58 -16.67
C VAL A 58 14.77 0.31 -17.45
N SER A 59 15.48 -0.80 -17.22
CA SER A 59 15.11 -2.07 -17.82
C SER A 59 13.70 -2.50 -17.39
N GLU A 60 13.05 -3.33 -18.21
CA GLU A 60 11.71 -3.84 -17.91
C GLU A 60 11.68 -4.57 -16.56
N GLU A 61 12.69 -5.42 -16.30
CA GLU A 61 12.86 -6.15 -15.04
C GLU A 61 12.90 -5.20 -13.83
N ILE A 62 13.70 -4.14 -13.89
CA ILE A 62 13.80 -3.15 -12.80
C ILE A 62 12.45 -2.45 -12.64
N SER A 63 11.86 -1.94 -13.72
CA SER A 63 10.58 -1.22 -13.63
C SER A 63 9.44 -2.09 -13.10
N LYS A 64 9.41 -3.39 -13.44
CA LYS A 64 8.39 -4.33 -12.96
C LYS A 64 8.55 -4.61 -11.47
N ARG A 65 9.80 -4.71 -10.99
CA ARG A 65 10.09 -4.87 -9.56
C ARG A 65 9.68 -3.63 -8.78
N GLU A 66 10.05 -2.43 -9.24
CA GLU A 66 9.65 -1.20 -8.54
C GLU A 66 8.13 -1.03 -8.54
N LEU A 67 7.43 -1.32 -9.65
CA LEU A 67 5.97 -1.33 -9.69
C LEU A 67 5.34 -2.26 -8.64
N GLY A 68 5.95 -3.42 -8.40
CA GLY A 68 5.51 -4.34 -7.35
C GLY A 68 5.71 -3.81 -5.93
N LYS A 69 6.80 -3.07 -5.69
CA LYS A 69 7.06 -2.43 -4.39
C LYS A 69 6.04 -1.34 -4.10
N GLU A 70 5.86 -0.40 -5.03
CA GLU A 70 4.93 0.72 -4.82
C GLU A 70 3.49 0.23 -4.65
N LEU A 71 3.08 -0.82 -5.38
CA LEU A 71 1.76 -1.42 -5.17
C LEU A 71 1.64 -2.07 -3.79
N ALA A 72 2.72 -2.70 -3.29
CA ALA A 72 2.75 -3.26 -1.95
C ALA A 72 2.65 -2.16 -0.88
N ASP A 73 3.26 -0.99 -1.10
CA ASP A 73 3.16 0.15 -0.19
C ASP A 73 1.74 0.74 -0.16
N VAL A 74 1.05 0.82 -1.31
CA VAL A 74 -0.39 1.18 -1.35
C VAL A 74 -1.23 0.22 -0.51
N VAL A 75 -1.03 -1.10 -0.67
CA VAL A 75 -1.77 -2.10 0.13
C VAL A 75 -1.39 -2.02 1.61
N GLY A 76 -0.10 -1.84 1.91
CA GLY A 76 0.42 -1.69 3.27
C GLY A 76 -0.20 -0.51 3.99
N MET A 77 -0.23 0.66 3.35
CA MET A 77 -0.85 1.85 3.93
C MET A 77 -2.37 1.74 4.01
N ALA A 78 -3.05 1.04 3.09
CA ALA A 78 -4.47 0.76 3.23
C ALA A 78 -4.78 -0.11 4.47
N ILE A 79 -3.92 -1.10 4.77
CA ILE A 79 -4.00 -1.91 6.00
C ILE A 79 -3.80 -1.04 7.24
N VAL A 80 -2.81 -0.14 7.24
CA VAL A 80 -2.55 0.76 8.38
C VAL A 80 -3.75 1.69 8.62
N ASN A 81 -4.35 2.24 7.56
CA ASN A 81 -5.57 3.04 7.66
C ASN A 81 -6.72 2.22 8.29
N ALA A 82 -6.94 0.99 7.83
CA ALA A 82 -7.98 0.13 8.39
C ALA A 82 -7.75 -0.14 9.89
N HIS A 83 -6.51 -0.38 10.31
CA HIS A 83 -6.17 -0.57 11.72
C HIS A 83 -6.49 0.66 12.57
N LEU A 84 -6.03 1.84 12.14
CA LEU A 84 -6.22 3.09 12.89
C LEU A 84 -7.69 3.49 12.98
N LEU A 85 -8.47 3.26 11.92
CA LEU A 85 -9.90 3.57 11.86
C LEU A 85 -10.80 2.46 12.47
N GLY A 86 -10.22 1.38 13.01
CA GLY A 86 -10.98 0.29 13.61
C GLY A 86 -11.83 -0.52 12.62
N ILE A 87 -11.39 -0.65 11.37
CA ILE A 87 -12.09 -1.36 10.29
C ILE A 87 -11.58 -2.80 10.19
N ASP A 88 -12.50 -3.78 10.19
CA ASP A 88 -12.20 -5.14 9.77
C ASP A 88 -12.08 -5.20 8.24
N LEU A 89 -10.85 -5.09 7.74
CA LEU A 89 -10.57 -5.02 6.31
C LEU A 89 -10.91 -6.32 5.57
N GLU A 90 -10.71 -7.47 6.22
CA GLU A 90 -11.02 -8.78 5.63
C GLU A 90 -12.52 -8.92 5.40
N GLU A 91 -13.32 -8.62 6.42
CA GLU A 91 -14.77 -8.63 6.32
C GLU A 91 -15.26 -7.57 5.32
N ALA A 92 -14.67 -6.37 5.31
CA ALA A 92 -15.03 -5.31 4.36
C ALA A 92 -14.77 -5.72 2.91
N ILE A 93 -13.65 -6.38 2.63
CA ILE A 93 -13.33 -6.93 1.31
C ILE A 93 -14.31 -8.04 0.95
N GLU A 94 -14.61 -8.98 1.86
CA GLU A 94 -15.56 -10.07 1.59
C GLU A 94 -16.93 -9.51 1.20
N LYS A 95 -17.47 -8.58 2.00
CA LYS A 95 -18.78 -7.95 1.78
C LYS A 95 -18.84 -7.13 0.50
N LYS A 96 -17.74 -6.46 0.12
CA LYS A 96 -17.74 -5.54 -1.03
C LYS A 96 -17.45 -6.23 -2.35
N TRP A 97 -16.46 -7.11 -2.38
CA TRP A 97 -15.89 -7.66 -3.61
C TRP A 97 -16.22 -9.14 -3.83
N ILE A 98 -16.37 -9.93 -2.77
CA ILE A 98 -16.49 -11.40 -2.88
C ILE A 98 -17.95 -11.85 -2.84
N SER A 99 -18.81 -11.18 -2.06
CA SER A 99 -20.20 -11.61 -1.84
C SER A 99 -21.00 -11.83 -3.13
N ASN A 100 -20.65 -11.15 -4.21
CA ASN A 100 -21.32 -11.27 -5.51
C ASN A 100 -20.85 -12.47 -6.35
N LEU A 101 -19.75 -13.13 -6.00
CA LEU A 101 -19.29 -14.36 -6.65
C LEU A 101 -20.03 -15.61 -6.17
N LYS A 102 -20.73 -15.50 -5.03
CA LYS A 102 -21.52 -16.59 -4.42
C LYS A 102 -22.97 -16.65 -4.94
N LYS A 103 -23.33 -15.82 -5.94
CA LYS A 103 -24.63 -15.82 -6.64
C LYS A 103 -24.48 -16.36 -8.04
#